data_AF-A0A7M3YLV9-F1
#
_entry.id   AF-A0A7M3YLV9-F1
#
_cell.length_a   1.000
_cell.length_b   1.000
_cell.length_c   1.000
_cell.angle_alpha   90.00
_cell.angle_beta   90.00
_cell.angle_gamma   90.00
#
_symmetry.space_group_name_H-M   'P 1'
#
loop_
_entity.id
_entity.type
_entity.pdbx_description
1 polymer ?
#
loop_
_entity_poly.entity_id
_entity_poly.type
_entity_poly.pdbx_seq_one_letter_code
_entity_poly.pdbx_strand_id
1 'polypeptide(L)'
;GVGWSQLKHLGYTHDCFGNELQSDTQMLELFPQDFILAKNGADYFVRAAQYIDELLVRFYGMEPYYHVDKPEDLVGHLICALAPHTSGGVLSRLIGFSNSSGGYAHPLFHAAKRRNCDGDEDAIMLLMDGLLNFSREILPSNRGGKMDAPLVLTTRLNPTEVDKEALNVDSAWHYERWFYEATLDQPHPKALADKMDFIERRLGTIGAVRGLGFTHSTKSMAEGPSLSAYKTLETMIDKM
;
A
#
# COMPACT_ATOMS: atom_id res chain seq x y z
N GLY A 1 -6.22 -12.85 -5.40
CA GLY A 1 -7.50 -12.71 -6.11
C GLY A 1 -7.35 -12.03 -7.46
N VAL A 2 -6.23 -12.27 -8.15
CA VAL A 2 -5.88 -11.77 -9.48
C VAL A 2 -5.00 -12.86 -10.10
N GLY A 3 -5.21 -13.20 -11.37
CA GLY A 3 -4.41 -14.22 -12.04
C GLY A 3 -3.00 -13.73 -12.39
N TRP A 4 -2.02 -14.63 -12.37
CA TRP A 4 -0.62 -14.32 -12.66
C TRP A 4 -0.42 -13.68 -14.04
N SER A 5 -1.25 -14.04 -15.03
CA SER A 5 -1.22 -13.46 -16.38
C SER A 5 -1.55 -11.96 -16.38
N GLN A 6 -2.48 -11.53 -15.53
CA GLN A 6 -2.83 -10.13 -15.36
C GLN A 6 -1.69 -9.37 -14.66
N LEU A 7 -1.08 -9.97 -13.61
CA LEU A 7 0.10 -9.39 -12.96
C LEU A 7 1.29 -9.28 -13.93
N LYS A 8 1.48 -10.26 -14.81
CA LYS A 8 2.50 -10.22 -15.86
C LYS A 8 2.30 -9.03 -16.80
N HIS A 9 1.06 -8.71 -17.17
CA HIS A 9 0.74 -7.51 -17.94
C HIS A 9 1.07 -6.21 -17.18
N LEU A 10 0.98 -6.21 -15.85
CA LEU A 10 1.35 -5.08 -14.99
C LEU A 10 2.86 -4.93 -14.77
N GLY A 11 3.68 -5.81 -15.35
CA GLY A 11 5.15 -5.76 -15.29
C GLY A 11 5.80 -6.74 -14.31
N TYR A 12 5.02 -7.59 -13.62
CA TYR A 12 5.56 -8.67 -12.79
C TYR A 12 6.07 -9.81 -13.67
N THR A 13 7.37 -9.81 -13.97
CA THR A 13 7.97 -10.78 -14.90
C THR A 13 8.57 -12.00 -14.21
N HIS A 14 9.08 -11.83 -12.99
CA HIS A 14 9.77 -12.85 -12.22
C HIS A 14 9.29 -12.86 -10.77
N ASP A 15 9.39 -14.01 -10.13
CA ASP A 15 9.18 -14.18 -8.71
C ASP A 15 10.35 -13.62 -7.87
N CYS A 16 10.20 -13.61 -6.55
CA CYS A 16 11.21 -13.07 -5.65
C CYS A 16 12.53 -13.86 -5.62
N PHE A 17 12.57 -15.05 -6.24
CA PHE A 17 13.77 -15.88 -6.41
C PHE A 17 14.39 -15.74 -7.80
N GLY A 18 13.77 -14.95 -8.69
CA GLY A 18 14.25 -14.70 -10.05
C GLY A 18 13.77 -15.70 -11.10
N ASN A 19 12.82 -16.59 -10.78
CA ASN A 19 12.22 -17.47 -11.78
C ASN A 19 11.12 -16.74 -12.56
N GLU A 20 10.92 -17.06 -13.83
CA GLU A 20 9.85 -16.47 -14.64
C GLU A 20 8.47 -16.71 -14.02
N LEU A 21 7.60 -15.69 -14.03
CA LEU A 21 6.22 -15.82 -13.58
C LEU A 21 5.38 -16.63 -14.57
N GLN A 22 4.88 -17.77 -14.08
CA GLN A 22 4.11 -18.76 -14.82
C GLN A 22 2.95 -19.39 -14.01
N SER A 23 2.83 -19.10 -12.71
CA SER A 23 1.81 -19.68 -11.82
C SER A 23 1.30 -18.69 -10.76
N ASP A 24 0.06 -18.90 -10.30
CA ASP A 24 -0.58 -18.15 -9.19
C ASP A 24 0.01 -18.46 -7.81
N THR A 25 0.88 -19.47 -7.71
CA THR A 25 1.48 -19.92 -6.44
C THR A 25 2.87 -19.34 -6.18
N GLN A 26 3.45 -18.64 -7.15
CA GLN A 26 4.77 -18.02 -7.01
C GLN A 26 4.70 -16.79 -6.10
N MET A 27 5.72 -16.63 -5.25
CA MET A 27 5.84 -15.46 -4.39
C MET A 27 6.44 -14.29 -5.17
N LEU A 28 5.69 -13.20 -5.29
CA LEU A 28 6.16 -12.00 -5.99
C LEU A 28 6.62 -10.95 -4.98
N GLU A 29 7.66 -10.20 -5.35
CA GLU A 29 8.02 -8.98 -4.64
C GLU A 29 7.10 -7.83 -5.10
N LEU A 30 6.35 -7.25 -4.16
CA LEU A 30 5.44 -6.12 -4.42
C LEU A 30 6.20 -4.88 -4.90
N PHE A 31 5.75 -4.24 -5.98
CA PHE A 31 6.35 -2.97 -6.41
C PHE A 31 6.06 -1.83 -5.42
N PRO A 32 6.97 -0.83 -5.29
CA PRO A 32 6.90 0.17 -4.22
C PRO A 32 5.66 1.05 -4.17
N GLN A 33 4.92 1.18 -5.27
CA GLN A 33 3.70 2.00 -5.38
C GLN A 33 2.51 1.15 -5.89
N ASP A 34 2.55 -0.16 -5.66
CA ASP A 34 1.41 -1.04 -5.90
C ASP A 34 0.66 -1.28 -4.58
N PHE A 35 -0.66 -1.38 -4.68
CA PHE A 35 -1.58 -1.48 -3.54
C PHE A 35 -2.57 -2.64 -3.71
N ILE A 36 -2.78 -3.38 -2.63
CA ILE A 36 -3.75 -4.47 -2.55
C ILE A 36 -4.91 -4.00 -1.67
N LEU A 37 -6.09 -3.84 -2.27
CA LEU A 37 -7.27 -3.31 -1.62
C LEU A 37 -7.98 -4.36 -0.75
N ALA A 38 -8.57 -3.92 0.36
CA ALA A 38 -9.50 -4.76 1.12
C ALA A 38 -10.77 -5.02 0.29
N LYS A 39 -11.18 -6.29 0.16
CA LYS A 39 -12.26 -6.70 -0.74
C LYS A 39 -13.60 -6.03 -0.40
N ASN A 40 -13.85 -5.74 0.87
CA ASN A 40 -15.03 -5.01 1.34
C ASN A 40 -15.13 -3.57 0.79
N GLY A 41 -14.01 -2.96 0.39
CA GLY A 41 -13.98 -1.64 -0.24
C GLY A 41 -14.17 -1.67 -1.76
N ALA A 42 -14.05 -2.82 -2.40
CA ALA A 42 -14.02 -2.91 -3.87
C ALA A 42 -15.31 -2.40 -4.52
N ASP A 43 -16.47 -2.75 -3.98
CA ASP A 43 -17.77 -2.31 -4.50
C ASP A 43 -17.93 -0.78 -4.45
N TYR A 44 -17.29 -0.12 -3.47
CA TYR A 44 -17.28 1.34 -3.41
C TYR A 44 -16.48 1.93 -4.58
N PHE A 45 -15.30 1.38 -4.87
CA PHE A 45 -14.46 1.81 -5.98
C PHE A 45 -15.11 1.55 -7.34
N VAL A 46 -15.84 0.45 -7.51
CA VAL A 46 -16.63 0.17 -8.74
C VAL A 46 -17.67 1.28 -8.95
N ARG A 47 -18.45 1.61 -7.92
CA ARG A 47 -19.45 2.70 -8.01
C ARG A 47 -18.81 4.06 -8.26
N ALA A 48 -17.67 4.35 -7.64
CA ALA A 48 -16.93 5.59 -7.87
C ALA A 48 -16.43 5.68 -9.32
N ALA A 49 -15.90 4.58 -9.89
CA ALA A 49 -15.46 4.53 -11.28
C ALA A 49 -16.63 4.76 -12.26
N GLN A 50 -17.76 4.09 -12.03
CA GLN A 50 -18.98 4.27 -12.82
C GLN A 50 -19.53 5.70 -12.74
N TYR A 51 -19.49 6.31 -11.55
CA TYR A 51 -19.83 7.72 -11.37
C TYR A 51 -18.94 8.64 -12.20
N ILE A 52 -17.63 8.41 -12.23
CA ILE A 52 -16.71 9.22 -13.04
C ILE A 52 -17.00 9.07 -14.53
N ASP A 53 -17.29 7.85 -14.99
CA ASP A 53 -17.67 7.62 -16.39
C ASP A 53 -18.98 8.33 -16.76
N GLU A 54 -20.00 8.27 -15.90
CA GLU A 54 -21.25 9.02 -16.10
C GLU A 54 -21.02 10.53 -16.10
N LEU A 55 -20.15 11.02 -15.22
CA LEU A 55 -19.77 12.43 -15.14
C LEU A 55 -19.09 12.89 -16.44
N LEU A 56 -18.12 12.11 -16.95
CA LEU A 56 -17.43 12.38 -18.21
C LEU A 56 -18.41 12.45 -19.40
N VAL A 57 -19.30 11.46 -19.52
CA VAL A 57 -20.24 11.38 -20.64
C VAL A 57 -21.32 12.45 -20.55
N ARG A 58 -22.01 12.55 -19.41
CA ARG A 58 -23.23 13.36 -19.30
C ARG A 58 -22.96 14.83 -19.06
N PHE A 59 -21.89 15.15 -18.33
CA PHE A 59 -21.57 16.53 -17.97
C PHE A 59 -20.49 17.12 -18.87
N TYR A 60 -19.42 16.37 -19.14
CA TYR A 60 -18.30 16.85 -19.95
C TYR A 60 -18.41 16.54 -21.45
N GLY A 61 -19.33 15.66 -21.87
CA GLY A 61 -19.48 15.26 -23.27
C GLY A 61 -18.26 14.49 -23.82
N MET A 62 -17.55 13.77 -22.95
CA MET A 62 -16.36 12.99 -23.26
C MET A 62 -16.67 11.49 -23.27
N GLU A 63 -15.74 10.69 -23.78
CA GLU A 63 -15.81 9.23 -23.64
C GLU A 63 -15.61 8.81 -22.16
N PRO A 64 -16.22 7.69 -21.73
CA PRO A 64 -15.93 7.10 -20.43
C PRO A 64 -14.45 6.67 -20.33
N TYR A 65 -13.92 6.61 -19.11
CA TYR A 65 -12.50 6.37 -18.84
C TYR A 65 -12.23 5.00 -18.21
N TYR A 66 -13.01 4.62 -17.20
CA TYR A 66 -12.74 3.42 -16.39
C TYR A 66 -13.28 2.15 -17.04
N HIS A 67 -14.51 2.16 -17.55
CA HIS A 67 -15.19 0.96 -18.07
C HIS A 67 -15.19 -0.21 -17.06
N VAL A 68 -15.47 0.09 -15.79
CA VAL A 68 -15.41 -0.88 -14.69
C VAL A 68 -16.82 -1.36 -14.35
N ASP A 69 -17.05 -2.68 -14.42
CA ASP A 69 -18.31 -3.33 -14.04
C ASP A 69 -18.17 -4.19 -12.78
N LYS A 70 -16.98 -4.75 -12.56
CA LYS A 70 -16.66 -5.64 -11.43
C LYS A 70 -15.32 -5.28 -10.81
N PRO A 71 -15.06 -5.70 -9.56
CA PRO A 71 -13.81 -5.42 -8.86
C PRO A 71 -12.55 -5.72 -9.67
N GLU A 72 -12.50 -6.83 -10.40
CA GLU A 72 -11.31 -7.24 -11.16
C GLU A 72 -10.90 -6.24 -12.25
N ASP A 73 -11.84 -5.43 -12.75
CA ASP A 73 -11.58 -4.41 -13.76
C ASP A 73 -10.83 -3.20 -13.17
N LEU A 74 -10.86 -3.00 -11.84
CA LEU A 74 -10.10 -1.94 -11.16
C LEU A 74 -8.58 -2.17 -11.20
N VAL A 75 -8.14 -3.39 -11.46
CA VAL A 75 -6.73 -3.78 -11.44
C VAL A 75 -5.97 -3.06 -12.56
N GLY A 76 -4.94 -2.31 -12.18
CA GLY A 76 -4.14 -1.48 -13.08
C GLY A 76 -4.51 0.00 -13.04
N HIS A 77 -5.70 0.35 -12.55
CA HIS A 77 -6.08 1.75 -12.38
C HIS A 77 -5.31 2.42 -11.23
N LEU A 78 -5.12 3.72 -11.39
CA LEU A 78 -4.37 4.55 -10.46
C LEU A 78 -5.29 5.12 -9.37
N ILE A 79 -4.74 5.15 -8.16
CA ILE A 79 -5.34 5.74 -6.97
C ILE A 79 -4.42 6.83 -6.44
N CYS A 80 -5.01 7.79 -5.73
CA CYS A 80 -4.29 8.70 -4.85
C CYS A 80 -4.55 8.25 -3.41
N ALA A 81 -3.49 7.93 -2.68
CA ALA A 81 -3.58 7.66 -1.25
C ALA A 81 -3.13 8.89 -0.47
N LEU A 82 -3.88 9.24 0.57
CA LEU A 82 -3.67 10.42 1.39
C LEU A 82 -3.82 10.07 2.86
N ALA A 83 -2.80 10.39 3.65
CA ALA A 83 -2.89 10.27 5.10
C ALA A 83 -3.64 11.49 5.67
N PRO A 84 -4.57 11.28 6.62
CA PRO A 84 -5.02 12.34 7.52
C PRO A 84 -3.88 13.19 8.08
N HIS A 85 -4.15 14.48 8.27
CA HIS A 85 -3.23 15.51 8.73
C HIS A 85 -2.06 15.80 7.76
N THR A 86 -2.15 15.35 6.52
CA THR A 86 -1.22 15.66 5.44
C THR A 86 -1.93 16.23 4.20
N SER A 87 -1.20 17.00 3.40
CA SER A 87 -1.71 17.55 2.14
C SER A 87 -1.01 16.99 0.89
N GLY A 88 -0.20 15.96 1.06
CA GLY A 88 0.58 15.33 0.00
C GLY A 88 0.04 13.94 -0.30
N GLY A 89 -0.70 13.82 -1.40
CA GLY A 89 -1.13 12.53 -1.90
C GLY A 89 0.04 11.76 -2.51
N VAL A 90 0.00 10.44 -2.43
CA VAL A 90 0.97 9.57 -3.11
C VAL A 90 0.24 8.72 -4.14
N LEU A 91 0.71 8.78 -5.37
CA LEU A 91 0.19 8.00 -6.47
C LEU A 91 0.46 6.51 -6.24
N SER A 92 -0.51 5.67 -6.50
CA SER A 92 -0.37 4.21 -6.41
C SER A 92 -1.21 3.53 -7.47
N ARG A 93 -0.91 2.27 -7.76
CA ARG A 93 -1.67 1.44 -8.68
C ARG A 93 -2.33 0.29 -7.93
N LEU A 94 -3.59 0.02 -8.22
CA LEU A 94 -4.30 -1.15 -7.68
C LEU A 94 -3.84 -2.41 -8.40
N ILE A 95 -3.47 -3.45 -7.65
CA ILE A 95 -3.00 -4.72 -8.25
C ILE A 95 -3.80 -5.94 -7.81
N GLY A 96 -4.78 -5.76 -6.92
CA GLY A 96 -5.64 -6.85 -6.48
C GLY A 96 -6.31 -6.60 -5.15
N PHE A 97 -6.87 -7.68 -4.61
CA PHE A 97 -7.73 -7.66 -3.44
C PHE A 97 -7.32 -8.68 -2.40
N SER A 98 -7.54 -8.34 -1.13
CA SER A 98 -7.37 -9.22 0.03
C SER A 98 -8.67 -9.36 0.81
N ASN A 99 -8.88 -10.51 1.47
CA ASN A 99 -10.00 -10.72 2.37
C ASN A 99 -9.78 -10.10 3.77
N SER A 100 -8.63 -9.47 3.98
CA SER A 100 -8.38 -8.64 5.17
C SER A 100 -9.25 -7.39 5.16
N SER A 101 -9.53 -6.85 6.35
CA SER A 101 -10.18 -5.54 6.51
C SER A 101 -9.24 -4.36 6.24
N GLY A 102 -7.91 -4.61 6.18
CA GLY A 102 -6.90 -3.60 5.86
C GLY A 102 -6.38 -3.75 4.43
N GLY A 103 -5.91 -2.63 3.86
CA GLY A 103 -5.15 -2.64 2.62
C GLY A 103 -3.67 -2.92 2.85
N TYR A 104 -2.98 -3.48 1.84
CA TYR A 104 -1.56 -3.78 1.91
C TYR A 104 -0.80 -2.97 0.86
N ALA A 105 0.38 -2.50 1.24
CA ALA A 105 1.31 -1.84 0.34
C ALA A 105 2.75 -2.07 0.79
N HIS A 106 3.69 -1.64 -0.04
CA HIS A 106 5.10 -1.61 0.33
C HIS A 106 5.34 -0.70 1.56
N PRO A 107 6.21 -1.03 2.53
CA PRO A 107 6.45 -0.19 3.72
C PRO A 107 6.80 1.27 3.38
N LEU A 108 7.66 1.45 2.37
CA LEU A 108 7.99 2.79 1.87
C LEU A 108 6.77 3.58 1.39
N PHE A 109 5.75 2.93 0.83
CA PHE A 109 4.53 3.62 0.40
C PHE A 109 3.76 4.18 1.59
N HIS A 110 3.68 3.44 2.70
CA HIS A 110 3.10 3.94 3.94
C HIS A 110 3.92 5.09 4.52
N ALA A 111 5.24 4.95 4.60
CA ALA A 111 6.12 6.02 5.08
C ALA A 111 6.12 7.27 4.18
N ALA A 112 5.95 7.13 2.87
CA ALA A 112 5.82 8.26 1.94
C ALA A 112 4.59 9.14 2.23
N LYS A 113 3.56 8.54 2.86
CA LYS A 113 2.37 9.26 3.34
C LYS A 113 2.50 9.73 4.79
N ARG A 114 3.68 9.60 5.41
CA ARG A 114 3.92 9.91 6.82
C ARG A 114 3.09 9.06 7.78
N ARG A 115 3.00 7.76 7.50
CA ARG A 115 2.40 6.76 8.39
C ARG A 115 3.43 5.92 9.12
N ASN A 116 3.12 5.61 10.37
CA ASN A 116 3.94 4.79 11.25
C ASN A 116 3.48 3.32 11.22
N CYS A 117 2.27 3.05 10.72
CA CYS A 117 1.68 1.71 10.64
C CYS A 117 1.51 1.02 12.01
N ASP A 118 1.35 1.78 13.09
CA ASP A 118 1.06 1.33 14.45
C ASP A 118 -0.45 1.25 14.77
N GLY A 119 -1.29 1.25 13.72
CA GLY A 119 -2.76 1.29 13.80
C GLY A 119 -3.40 2.44 13.03
N ASP A 120 -2.60 3.19 12.27
CA ASP A 120 -3.04 4.31 11.43
C ASP A 120 -4.08 3.91 10.36
N GLU A 121 -4.97 4.85 10.05
CA GLU A 121 -5.90 4.77 8.92
C GLU A 121 -5.51 5.76 7.82
N ASP A 122 -5.72 5.35 6.56
CA ASP A 122 -5.44 6.16 5.37
C ASP A 122 -6.68 6.29 4.48
N ALA A 123 -6.78 7.43 3.79
CA ALA A 123 -7.76 7.64 2.75
C ALA A 123 -7.19 7.22 1.39
N ILE A 124 -8.02 6.60 0.56
CA ILE A 124 -7.67 6.22 -0.80
C ILE A 124 -8.82 6.63 -1.71
N MET A 125 -8.50 7.26 -2.83
CA MET A 125 -9.46 7.69 -3.84
C MET A 125 -8.96 7.32 -5.23
N LEU A 126 -9.87 7.16 -6.19
CA LEU A 126 -9.51 7.01 -7.59
C LEU A 126 -8.81 8.28 -8.08
N LEU A 127 -7.74 8.13 -8.87
CA LEU A 127 -6.96 9.29 -9.33
C LEU A 127 -7.82 10.27 -10.12
N MET A 128 -8.61 9.78 -11.08
CA MET A 128 -9.45 10.66 -11.92
C MET A 128 -10.53 11.38 -11.11
N ASP A 129 -11.04 10.76 -10.05
CA ASP A 129 -12.00 11.39 -9.14
C ASP A 129 -11.36 12.58 -8.42
N GLY A 130 -10.17 12.36 -7.85
CA GLY A 130 -9.39 13.44 -7.24
C GLY A 130 -9.00 14.55 -8.21
N LEU A 131 -8.86 14.27 -9.52
CA LEU A 131 -8.55 15.30 -10.52
C LEU A 131 -9.77 16.11 -10.97
N LEU A 132 -10.93 15.47 -11.14
CA LEU A 132 -12.13 16.13 -11.64
C LEU A 132 -12.92 16.86 -10.54
N ASN A 133 -13.00 16.26 -9.34
CA ASN A 133 -13.93 16.70 -8.31
C ASN A 133 -13.27 17.49 -7.18
N PHE A 134 -11.95 17.69 -7.24
CA PHE A 134 -11.24 18.53 -6.29
C PHE A 134 -11.09 19.97 -6.81
N SER A 135 -11.39 20.93 -5.95
CA SER A 135 -10.99 22.32 -6.11
C SER A 135 -10.57 22.91 -4.78
N ARG A 136 -9.59 23.80 -4.76
CA ARG A 136 -9.20 24.50 -3.52
C ARG A 136 -10.32 25.40 -2.99
N GLU A 137 -11.29 25.77 -3.83
CA GLU A 137 -12.42 26.61 -3.46
C GLU A 137 -13.43 25.90 -2.56
N ILE A 138 -13.51 24.57 -2.60
CA ILE A 138 -14.40 23.79 -1.74
C ILE A 138 -13.79 23.52 -0.35
N LEU A 139 -12.51 23.88 -0.16
CA LEU A 139 -11.83 23.67 1.11
C LEU A 139 -12.30 24.68 2.16
N PRO A 140 -12.55 24.23 3.39
CA PRO A 140 -12.90 25.15 4.46
C PRO A 140 -11.74 26.12 4.74
N SER A 141 -12.10 27.34 5.14
CA SER A 141 -11.12 28.42 5.41
C SER A 141 -10.19 28.12 6.57
N ASN A 142 -10.54 27.15 7.43
CA ASN A 142 -9.73 26.77 8.59
C ASN A 142 -8.49 25.97 8.18
N ARG A 143 -7.44 26.02 9.01
CA ARG A 143 -6.16 25.38 8.71
C ARG A 143 -6.27 23.84 8.68
N GLY A 144 -7.16 23.29 9.50
CA GLY A 144 -7.39 21.85 9.61
C GLY A 144 -7.89 21.22 8.32
N GLY A 145 -8.94 21.76 7.70
CA GLY A 145 -9.47 21.12 6.48
C GLY A 145 -8.62 21.31 5.23
N LYS A 146 -7.57 22.14 5.26
CA LYS A 146 -6.55 22.18 4.20
C LYS A 146 -5.53 21.06 4.32
N MET A 147 -5.35 20.49 5.51
CA MET A 147 -4.37 19.44 5.82
C MET A 147 -4.94 18.03 5.66
N ASP A 148 -6.06 17.87 4.96
CA ASP A 148 -6.69 16.57 4.65
C ASP A 148 -7.12 16.49 3.18
N ALA A 149 -6.49 17.30 2.32
CA ALA A 149 -6.78 17.37 0.89
C ALA A 149 -5.50 17.20 0.05
N PRO A 150 -5.57 16.53 -1.11
CA PRO A 150 -4.40 16.26 -1.95
C PRO A 150 -3.95 17.52 -2.71
N LEU A 151 -3.32 18.47 -2.00
CA LEU A 151 -2.83 19.74 -2.58
C LEU A 151 -1.63 19.54 -3.52
N VAL A 152 -0.88 18.46 -3.32
CA VAL A 152 0.22 18.03 -4.16
C VAL A 152 0.19 16.50 -4.30
N LEU A 153 0.62 16.00 -5.45
CA LEU A 153 0.67 14.57 -5.73
C LEU A 153 2.11 14.14 -6.00
N THR A 154 2.64 13.27 -5.13
CA THR A 154 3.92 12.60 -5.35
C THR A 154 3.70 11.43 -6.31
N THR A 155 4.28 11.52 -7.49
CA THR A 155 4.13 10.49 -8.55
C THR A 155 5.16 9.38 -8.44
N ARG A 156 6.32 9.67 -7.84
CA ARG A 156 7.43 8.73 -7.70
C ARG A 156 7.94 8.71 -6.28
N LEU A 157 8.03 7.52 -5.71
CA LEU A 157 8.59 7.29 -4.40
C LEU A 157 10.12 7.45 -4.44
N ASN A 158 10.65 8.26 -3.53
CA ASN A 158 12.08 8.35 -3.26
C ASN A 158 12.37 7.90 -1.81
N PRO A 159 13.08 6.78 -1.59
CA PRO A 159 13.37 6.27 -0.24
C PRO A 159 14.11 7.27 0.65
N THR A 160 14.89 8.19 0.08
CA THR A 160 15.64 9.17 0.87
C THR A 160 14.76 10.29 1.44
N GLU A 161 13.51 10.39 0.99
CA GLU A 161 12.57 11.46 1.35
C GLU A 161 11.40 10.95 2.21
N VAL A 162 11.34 9.65 2.49
CA VAL A 162 10.31 9.06 3.34
C VAL A 162 10.67 9.13 4.81
N ASP A 163 9.72 8.79 5.68
CA ASP A 163 9.96 8.67 7.10
C ASP A 163 11.06 7.64 7.44
N LYS A 164 11.83 7.91 8.49
CA LYS A 164 12.96 7.09 8.94
C LYS A 164 12.53 5.74 9.50
N GLU A 165 11.30 5.58 9.96
CA GLU A 165 10.81 4.32 10.52
C GLU A 165 10.92 3.20 9.50
N ALA A 166 10.44 3.41 8.27
CA ALA A 166 10.54 2.42 7.19
C ALA A 166 11.98 2.12 6.79
N LEU A 167 12.93 3.04 7.03
CA LEU A 167 14.34 2.80 6.73
C LEU A 167 14.96 1.74 7.65
N ASN A 168 14.36 1.48 8.82
CA ASN A 168 14.83 0.46 9.77
C ASN A 168 14.22 -0.93 9.52
N VAL A 169 13.46 -1.13 8.44
CA VAL A 169 12.88 -2.44 8.11
C VAL A 169 14.00 -3.40 7.67
N ASP A 170 14.15 -4.49 8.42
CA ASP A 170 15.07 -5.57 8.05
C ASP A 170 14.65 -6.20 6.72
N SER A 171 15.64 -6.37 5.85
CA SER A 171 15.48 -6.74 4.44
C SER A 171 16.26 -8.01 4.07
N ALA A 172 16.82 -8.69 5.07
CA ALA A 172 17.55 -9.94 4.91
C ALA A 172 16.60 -11.13 4.68
N TRP A 173 17.05 -12.12 3.92
CA TRP A 173 16.33 -13.38 3.71
C TRP A 173 16.40 -14.34 4.91
N HIS A 174 17.41 -14.17 5.76
CA HIS A 174 17.60 -14.91 6.99
C HIS A 174 18.50 -14.09 7.92
N TYR A 175 18.39 -14.32 9.22
CA TYR A 175 19.41 -13.86 10.14
C TYR A 175 20.53 -14.89 10.23
N GLU A 176 21.75 -14.37 10.23
CA GLU A 176 22.94 -15.19 10.37
C GLU A 176 23.13 -15.66 11.81
N ARG A 177 23.84 -16.77 11.98
CA ARG A 177 24.14 -17.35 13.30
C ARG A 177 24.69 -16.33 14.30
N TRP A 178 25.59 -15.46 13.84
CA TRP A 178 26.24 -14.47 14.69
C TRP A 178 25.24 -13.52 15.37
N PHE A 179 24.12 -13.20 14.71
CA PHE A 179 23.11 -12.30 15.26
C PHE A 179 22.49 -12.92 16.50
N TYR A 180 22.07 -14.19 16.39
CA TYR A 180 21.50 -14.94 17.50
C TYR A 180 22.49 -15.06 18.67
N GLU A 181 23.76 -15.39 18.40
CA GLU A 181 24.80 -15.48 19.43
C GLU A 181 25.05 -14.11 20.09
N ALA A 182 25.12 -13.03 19.32
CA ALA A 182 25.31 -11.69 19.83
C ALA A 182 24.17 -11.23 20.75
N THR A 183 22.93 -11.72 20.52
CA THR A 183 21.79 -11.34 21.38
C THR A 183 21.90 -11.84 22.83
N LEU A 184 22.74 -12.85 23.10
CA LEU A 184 22.96 -13.38 24.45
C LEU A 184 23.52 -12.32 25.41
N ASP A 185 24.34 -11.41 24.90
CA ASP A 185 24.93 -10.30 25.67
C ASP A 185 24.02 -9.07 25.75
N GLN A 186 22.82 -9.13 25.16
CA GLN A 186 21.82 -8.06 25.10
C GLN A 186 22.39 -6.70 24.64
N PRO A 187 23.19 -6.65 23.55
CA PRO A 187 23.75 -5.41 23.08
C PRO A 187 22.65 -4.46 22.60
N HIS A 188 22.91 -3.16 22.69
CA HIS A 188 22.04 -2.18 22.06
C HIS A 188 22.01 -2.43 20.53
N PRO A 189 20.85 -2.41 19.84
CA PRO A 189 20.74 -2.78 18.41
C PRO A 189 21.71 -2.03 17.48
N LYS A 190 21.94 -0.74 17.75
CA LYS A 190 22.94 0.08 17.02
C LYS A 190 24.36 -0.50 17.01
N ALA A 191 24.75 -1.29 18.01
CA ALA A 191 26.06 -1.93 18.07
C ALA A 191 26.20 -3.08 17.07
N LEU A 192 25.09 -3.59 16.53
CA LEU A 192 25.05 -4.67 15.54
C LEU A 192 24.63 -4.18 14.13
N ALA A 193 24.24 -2.91 13.99
CA ALA A 193 23.65 -2.37 12.78
C ALA A 193 24.59 -2.44 11.56
N ASP A 194 25.91 -2.39 11.77
CA ASP A 194 26.95 -2.52 10.74
C ASP A 194 27.03 -3.92 10.11
N LYS A 195 26.37 -4.91 10.70
CA LYS A 195 26.28 -6.28 10.17
C LYS A 195 24.87 -6.70 9.76
N MET A 196 23.85 -5.91 10.10
CA MET A 196 22.46 -6.15 9.71
C MET A 196 22.14 -5.58 8.33
N ASP A 197 21.12 -6.11 7.66
CA ASP A 197 20.69 -5.65 6.35
C ASP A 197 19.26 -5.08 6.43
N PHE A 198 19.17 -3.75 6.44
CA PHE A 198 17.94 -2.98 6.50
C PHE A 198 17.93 -1.89 5.43
N ILE A 199 16.76 -1.35 5.12
CA ILE A 199 16.55 -0.46 3.96
C ILE A 199 17.53 0.73 3.93
N GLU A 200 17.81 1.38 5.06
CA GLU A 200 18.74 2.53 5.13
C GLU A 200 20.12 2.18 4.54
N ARG A 201 20.62 0.96 4.77
CA ARG A 201 21.94 0.52 4.29
C ARG A 201 21.99 0.28 2.79
N ARG A 202 20.83 0.21 2.15
CA ARG A 202 20.69 0.01 0.70
C ARG A 202 20.42 1.32 -0.05
N LEU A 203 20.25 2.44 0.66
CA LEU A 203 20.05 3.76 0.07
C LEU A 203 21.15 4.10 -0.95
N GLY A 204 20.76 4.80 -2.02
CA GLY A 204 21.63 5.08 -3.16
C GLY A 204 21.72 3.96 -4.19
N THR A 205 21.06 2.82 -3.95
CA THR A 205 20.98 1.69 -4.91
C THR A 205 19.53 1.28 -5.17
N ILE A 206 19.31 0.44 -6.18
CA ILE A 206 17.99 -0.18 -6.44
C ILE A 206 17.54 -1.06 -5.25
N GLY A 207 18.48 -1.54 -4.43
CA GLY A 207 18.22 -2.37 -3.27
C GLY A 207 17.36 -1.70 -2.19
N ALA A 208 17.29 -0.37 -2.18
CA ALA A 208 16.46 0.38 -1.25
C ALA A 208 14.95 0.24 -1.54
N VAL A 209 14.58 -0.12 -2.77
CA VAL A 209 13.17 -0.24 -3.20
C VAL A 209 12.81 -1.64 -3.68
N ARG A 210 13.79 -2.50 -3.94
CA ARG A 210 13.63 -3.82 -4.55
C ARG A 210 14.66 -4.81 -3.98
N GLY A 211 14.40 -6.11 -4.15
CA GLY A 211 15.19 -7.19 -3.57
C GLY A 211 15.05 -7.31 -2.05
N LEU A 212 13.93 -6.90 -1.45
CA LEU A 212 13.72 -7.04 0.00
C LEU A 212 13.39 -8.49 0.34
N GLY A 213 14.16 -9.07 1.26
CA GLY A 213 13.94 -10.43 1.77
C GLY A 213 12.93 -10.47 2.91
N PHE A 214 12.51 -11.68 3.26
CA PHE A 214 11.70 -11.98 4.44
C PHE A 214 12.17 -13.29 5.06
N THR A 215 11.99 -13.44 6.38
CA THR A 215 12.49 -14.61 7.13
C THR A 215 11.46 -15.72 7.34
N HIS A 216 10.16 -15.38 7.31
CA HIS A 216 9.07 -16.30 7.58
C HIS A 216 8.00 -16.20 6.50
N SER A 217 7.67 -17.33 5.88
CA SER A 217 6.57 -17.41 4.92
C SER A 217 5.21 -17.50 5.62
N THR A 218 4.18 -16.98 4.98
CA THR A 218 2.78 -17.20 5.37
C THR A 218 2.06 -17.96 4.25
N LYS A 219 0.98 -18.67 4.60
CA LYS A 219 0.14 -19.35 3.59
C LYS A 219 -0.80 -18.38 2.90
N SER A 220 -1.27 -17.38 3.65
CA SER A 220 -2.15 -16.33 3.17
C SER A 220 -1.90 -15.05 3.96
N MET A 221 -1.93 -13.90 3.28
CA MET A 221 -1.86 -12.59 3.92
C MET A 221 -3.12 -12.25 4.73
N ALA A 222 -4.22 -12.96 4.49
CA ALA A 222 -5.50 -12.80 5.18
C ALA A 222 -5.86 -14.04 6.01
N GLU A 223 -4.86 -14.80 6.48
CA GLU A 223 -5.07 -15.90 7.42
C GLU A 223 -5.45 -15.33 8.78
N GLY A 224 -6.63 -15.70 9.29
CA GLY A 224 -7.15 -15.23 10.58
C GLY A 224 -8.62 -14.81 10.54
N PRO A 225 -9.17 -14.39 11.69
CA PRO A 225 -10.54 -13.87 11.74
C PRO A 225 -10.65 -12.56 10.95
N SER A 226 -11.71 -12.44 10.14
CA SER A 226 -11.93 -11.28 9.26
C SER A 226 -12.24 -9.99 10.03
N LEU A 227 -12.81 -10.12 11.23
CA LEU A 227 -13.20 -9.03 12.12
C LEU A 227 -12.77 -9.35 13.55
N SER A 228 -12.41 -8.32 14.29
CA SER A 228 -12.14 -8.47 15.72
C SER A 228 -13.43 -8.79 16.48
N ALA A 229 -13.33 -9.63 17.51
CA ALA A 229 -14.46 -9.94 18.39
C ALA A 229 -15.09 -8.67 18.98
N TYR A 230 -14.27 -7.65 19.24
CA TYR A 230 -14.74 -6.35 19.71
C TYR A 230 -15.76 -5.67 18.76
N LYS A 231 -15.64 -5.89 17.44
CA LYS A 231 -16.59 -5.36 16.44
C LYS A 231 -17.83 -6.22 16.26
N THR A 232 -17.79 -7.50 16.66
CA THR A 232 -18.94 -8.42 16.54
C THR A 232 -19.86 -8.39 17.75
N LEU A 233 -19.38 -7.89 18.89
CA LEU A 233 -20.15 -7.74 20.12
C LEU A 233 -20.93 -6.42 20.10
N GLU A 234 -22.25 -6.49 20.28
CA GLU A 234 -23.13 -5.31 20.20
C GLU A 234 -23.09 -4.46 21.46
N THR A 235 -23.11 -5.10 22.64
CA THR A 235 -23.22 -4.37 23.91
C THR A 235 -21.86 -4.23 24.61
N MET A 236 -21.74 -3.22 25.46
CA MET A 236 -20.56 -3.06 26.32
C MET A 236 -20.45 -4.17 27.38
N ILE A 237 -21.58 -4.77 27.77
CA ILE A 237 -21.61 -5.89 28.72
C ILE A 237 -20.94 -7.12 28.10
N ASP A 238 -21.23 -7.41 26.83
CA ASP A 238 -20.62 -8.56 26.14
C ASP A 238 -19.11 -8.38 25.89
N LYS A 239 -18.62 -7.13 25.92
CA LYS A 239 -17.21 -6.76 25.71
C LYS A 239 -16.36 -6.82 27.00
N MET A 240 -16.99 -6.93 28.17
CA MET A 240 -16.34 -6.98 29.49
C MET A 240 -16.18 -8.42 29.97
#